data_AF-A0A7J6ILE5-F1
#
_entry.id   AF-A0A7J6ILE5-F1
#
_cell.length_a   1.000
_cell.length_b   1.000
_cell.length_c   1.000
_cell.angle_alpha   90.00
_cell.angle_beta   90.00
_cell.angle_gamma   90.00
#
_symmetry.space_group_name_H-M   'P 1'
#
loop_
_entity.id
_entity.type
_entity.pdbx_description
1 polymer ?
#
loop_
_entity_poly.entity_id
_entity_poly.type
_entity_poly.pdbx_seq_one_letter_code
_entity_poly.pdbx_strand_id
1 'polypeptide(L)'
;MSAGEQMVRKFGDAWLTIHRADYHKILWDAAEKAGADLRLGAQVERLFADSVDSVGVFLFGGECITADVIVGADAENITSFVPLTLRQGLWSVTRDFVLGWHSPPVESGDMAHRATFKRGDLLGLQDSQVEELMNQGAVTCWMGPNRHAVFYPTDGGDSYNLVLLSANDMPQGVHEEIGNTDDMKLRFEGWDTRLITMISSISHVLKWKLFHHKELSEWTKLRCLETHAILLYLIKLKVPLWLLKMALS
;
A
#
# COMPACT_ATOMS: atom_id res chain seq x y z
N MET A 1 -26.51 -13.19 -3.74
CA MET A 1 -26.25 -11.87 -3.11
C MET A 1 -24.86 -11.46 -3.51
N SER A 2 -24.71 -10.32 -4.16
CA SER A 2 -23.38 -9.82 -4.55
C SER A 2 -22.55 -9.54 -3.29
N ALA A 3 -21.22 -9.51 -3.42
CA ALA A 3 -20.35 -9.17 -2.29
C ALA A 3 -20.69 -7.79 -1.69
N GLY A 4 -21.11 -6.83 -2.52
CA GLY A 4 -21.53 -5.50 -2.09
C GLY A 4 -22.76 -5.51 -1.17
N GLU A 5 -23.80 -6.28 -1.48
CA GLU A 5 -25.01 -6.38 -0.65
C GLU A 5 -24.72 -6.95 0.75
N GLN A 6 -23.80 -7.92 0.82
CA GLN A 6 -23.38 -8.50 2.10
C GLN A 6 -22.63 -7.48 2.96
N MET A 7 -21.79 -6.66 2.34
CA MET A 7 -21.03 -5.60 3.02
C MET A 7 -21.96 -4.52 3.57
N VAL A 8 -22.90 -4.03 2.77
CA VAL A 8 -23.88 -3.02 3.21
C VAL A 8 -24.70 -3.54 4.39
N ARG A 9 -25.19 -4.78 4.31
CA ARG A 9 -26.01 -5.37 5.38
C ARG A 9 -25.24 -5.50 6.70
N LYS A 10 -23.95 -5.83 6.65
CA LYS A 10 -23.15 -6.13 7.83
C LYS A 10 -22.44 -4.90 8.42
N PHE A 11 -22.01 -3.97 7.57
CA PHE A 11 -21.14 -2.86 7.94
C PHE A 11 -21.72 -1.49 7.63
N GLY A 12 -22.93 -1.42 7.06
CA GLY A 12 -23.66 -0.17 6.79
C GLY A 12 -23.32 0.50 5.47
N ASP A 13 -22.30 0.02 4.75
CA ASP A 13 -21.88 0.59 3.46
C ASP A 13 -21.20 -0.46 2.55
N ALA A 14 -21.01 -0.10 1.29
CA ALA A 14 -20.37 -0.93 0.28
C ALA A 14 -18.85 -1.00 0.49
N TRP A 15 -18.26 -2.16 0.17
CA TRP A 15 -16.81 -2.27 -0.01
C TRP A 15 -16.45 -1.76 -1.40
N LEU A 16 -15.67 -0.68 -1.46
CA LEU A 16 -15.23 -0.08 -2.72
C LEU A 16 -13.77 -0.39 -3.02
N THR A 17 -13.47 -0.58 -4.30
CA THR A 17 -12.12 -0.58 -4.84
C THR A 17 -12.00 0.58 -5.81
N ILE A 18 -10.91 1.33 -5.74
CA ILE A 18 -10.64 2.50 -6.57
C ILE A 18 -9.16 2.56 -6.89
N HIS A 19 -8.82 3.08 -8.07
CA HIS A 19 -7.44 3.32 -8.41
C HIS A 19 -6.84 4.41 -7.50
N ARG A 20 -5.63 4.19 -6.98
CA ARG A 20 -5.01 5.08 -5.98
C ARG A 20 -4.90 6.52 -6.47
N ALA A 21 -4.57 6.71 -7.75
CA ALA A 21 -4.42 8.05 -8.33
C ALA A 21 -5.75 8.83 -8.34
N ASP A 22 -6.87 8.15 -8.63
CA ASP A 22 -8.18 8.78 -8.66
C ASP A 22 -8.66 9.13 -7.25
N TYR A 23 -8.47 8.21 -6.30
CA TYR A 23 -8.77 8.50 -4.89
C TYR A 23 -7.95 9.68 -4.36
N HIS A 24 -6.66 9.71 -4.67
CA HIS A 24 -5.79 10.82 -4.31
C HIS A 24 -6.28 12.15 -4.93
N LYS A 25 -6.69 12.13 -6.21
CA LYS A 25 -7.24 13.32 -6.88
C LYS A 25 -8.53 13.81 -6.23
N ILE A 26 -9.44 12.91 -5.85
CA ILE A 26 -10.68 13.27 -5.14
C ILE A 26 -10.35 13.99 -3.83
N LEU A 27 -9.39 13.47 -3.05
CA LEU A 27 -8.95 14.09 -1.81
C LEU A 27 -8.26 15.44 -2.04
N TRP A 28 -7.41 15.54 -3.06
CA TRP A 28 -6.76 16.78 -3.47
C TRP A 28 -7.78 17.87 -3.80
N ASP A 29 -8.70 17.57 -4.72
CA ASP A 29 -9.72 18.51 -5.18
C ASP A 29 -10.64 18.94 -4.01
N ALA A 30 -10.91 18.04 -3.06
CA ALA A 30 -11.70 18.36 -1.86
C ALA A 30 -10.94 19.26 -0.88
N ALA A 31 -9.65 19.00 -0.65
CA ALA A 31 -8.80 19.83 0.21
C ALA A 31 -8.64 21.24 -0.35
N GLU A 32 -8.40 21.38 -1.65
CA GLU A 32 -8.31 22.66 -2.34
C GLU A 32 -9.62 23.46 -2.20
N LYS A 33 -10.77 22.82 -2.43
CA LYS A 33 -12.09 23.46 -2.25
C LYS A 33 -12.38 23.88 -0.82
N ALA A 34 -11.82 23.16 0.16
CA ALA A 34 -11.92 23.52 1.57
C ALA A 34 -10.98 24.68 1.98
N GLY A 35 -10.12 25.14 1.06
CA GLY A 35 -9.19 26.25 1.29
C GLY A 35 -7.83 25.83 1.83
N ALA A 36 -7.43 24.56 1.69
CA ALA A 36 -6.08 24.13 2.04
C ALA A 36 -5.03 24.77 1.11
N ASP A 37 -3.92 25.27 1.67
CA ASP A 37 -2.76 25.71 0.90
C ASP A 37 -1.88 24.49 0.54
N LEU A 38 -1.96 24.07 -0.72
CA LEU A 38 -1.30 22.87 -1.22
C LEU A 38 -0.02 23.23 -1.97
N ARG A 39 1.14 22.87 -1.41
CA ARG A 39 2.46 23.18 -1.98
C ARG A 39 3.18 21.91 -2.46
N LEU A 40 3.28 21.74 -3.78
CA LEU A 40 4.10 20.68 -4.40
C LEU A 40 5.57 21.10 -4.48
N GLY A 41 6.48 20.13 -4.56
CA GLY A 41 7.93 20.38 -4.61
C GLY A 41 8.51 20.92 -3.29
N ALA A 42 7.71 20.96 -2.22
CA ALA A 42 8.08 21.41 -0.88
C ALA A 42 8.47 20.22 0.02
N GLN A 43 9.56 19.53 -0.32
CA GLN A 43 10.00 18.37 0.46
C GLN A 43 10.54 18.81 1.82
N VAL A 44 10.05 18.19 2.90
CA VAL A 44 10.56 18.43 4.26
C VAL A 44 11.89 17.69 4.44
N GLU A 45 12.94 18.42 4.83
CA GLU A 45 14.25 17.87 5.16
C GLU A 45 14.31 17.41 6.63
N ARG A 46 13.83 18.26 7.54
CA ARG A 46 13.81 17.99 8.98
C ARG A 46 12.78 18.84 9.71
N LEU A 47 12.31 18.32 10.83
CA LEU A 47 11.49 19.06 11.80
C LEU A 47 12.41 19.72 12.84
N PHE A 48 11.93 20.80 13.46
CA PHE A 48 12.55 21.39 14.64
C PHE A 48 11.49 21.77 15.67
N ALA A 49 11.91 21.86 16.92
CA ALA A 49 11.13 22.43 18.00
C ALA A 49 12.06 23.18 18.96
N ASP A 50 12.00 24.51 18.93
CA ASP A 50 12.82 25.36 19.81
C ASP A 50 12.22 25.45 21.22
N SER A 51 10.90 25.26 21.32
CA SER A 51 10.14 25.16 22.56
C SER A 51 8.87 24.33 22.35
N VAL A 52 8.08 24.11 23.41
CA VAL A 52 6.77 23.44 23.30
C VAL A 52 5.82 24.21 22.37
N ASP A 53 5.99 25.53 22.23
CA ASP A 53 5.09 26.41 21.48
C ASP A 53 5.66 26.86 20.13
N SER A 54 6.86 26.39 19.76
CA SER A 54 7.50 26.73 18.48
C SER A 54 7.98 25.46 17.82
N VAL A 55 7.18 24.95 16.87
CA VAL A 55 7.54 23.83 16.00
C VAL A 55 7.54 24.28 14.55
N GLY A 56 8.35 23.62 13.73
CA GLY A 56 8.40 23.91 12.30
C GLY A 56 9.17 22.87 11.51
N VAL A 57 9.26 23.14 10.21
CA VAL A 57 9.99 22.32 9.24
C VAL A 57 10.99 23.18 8.48
N PHE A 58 12.14 22.56 8.17
CA PHE A 58 13.02 23.04 7.12
C PHE A 58 12.74 22.26 5.85
N LEU A 59 12.51 22.97 4.76
CA LEU A 59 12.35 22.37 3.44
C LEU A 59 13.70 22.23 2.74
N PHE A 60 13.79 21.28 1.82
CA PHE A 60 14.88 21.26 0.85
C PHE A 60 14.86 22.59 0.06
N GLY A 61 15.98 23.30 0.07
CA GLY A 61 16.09 24.67 -0.44
C GLY A 61 16.26 25.74 0.65
N GLY A 62 16.16 25.37 1.93
CA GLY A 62 16.50 26.21 3.07
C GLY A 62 15.35 27.06 3.61
N GLU A 63 14.15 26.98 3.03
CA GLU A 63 12.96 27.62 3.57
C GLU A 63 12.60 27.02 4.93
N CYS A 64 12.19 27.87 5.85
CA CYS A 64 11.72 27.49 7.19
C CYS A 64 10.25 27.88 7.33
N ILE A 65 9.42 26.92 7.76
CA ILE A 65 7.99 27.13 7.99
C ILE A 65 7.67 26.74 9.43
N THR A 66 7.10 27.68 10.18
CA THR A 66 6.58 27.44 11.53
C THR A 66 5.10 27.10 11.50
N ALA A 67 4.65 26.25 12.42
CA ALA A 67 3.25 25.89 12.55
C ALA A 67 2.87 25.70 14.03
N ASP A 68 1.58 25.81 14.34
CA ASP A 68 1.08 25.47 15.67
C ASP A 68 1.14 23.96 15.94
N VAL A 69 0.93 23.14 14.90
CA VAL A 69 0.94 21.68 14.96
C VAL A 69 1.50 21.13 13.65
N ILE A 70 2.27 20.05 13.71
CA ILE A 70 2.75 19.30 12.54
C ILE A 70 2.13 17.91 12.55
N VAL A 71 1.54 17.52 11.43
CA VAL A 71 1.03 16.17 11.19
C VAL A 71 1.89 15.49 10.12
N GLY A 72 2.68 14.51 10.53
CA GLY A 72 3.48 13.66 9.66
C GLY A 72 2.62 12.65 8.94
N ALA A 73 2.48 12.83 7.63
CA ALA A 73 1.90 11.86 6.70
C ALA A 73 2.89 11.58 5.55
N ASP A 74 4.19 11.65 5.86
CA ASP A 74 5.32 11.68 4.93
C ASP A 74 5.89 10.28 4.63
N ALA A 75 5.13 9.23 4.92
CA ALA A 75 5.49 7.87 4.58
C ALA A 75 5.49 7.65 3.06
N GLU A 76 6.60 7.99 2.42
CA GLU A 76 6.78 7.84 0.98
C GLU A 76 7.47 6.51 0.67
N ASN A 77 6.97 5.78 -0.34
CA ASN A 77 7.76 4.77 -1.05
C ASN A 77 8.69 5.50 -2.02
N ILE A 78 9.88 5.89 -1.57
CA ILE A 78 10.85 6.56 -2.44
C ILE A 78 11.51 5.48 -3.30
N THR A 79 11.37 5.52 -4.63
CA THR A 79 12.06 4.60 -5.54
C THR A 79 12.99 5.30 -6.54
N SER A 80 12.99 6.64 -6.67
CA SER A 80 13.62 7.25 -7.86
C SER A 80 14.42 8.56 -7.73
N PHE A 81 14.46 9.26 -6.59
CA PHE A 81 15.08 10.61 -6.56
C PHE A 81 16.08 10.90 -5.43
N VAL A 82 16.56 9.88 -4.74
CA VAL A 82 17.63 9.99 -3.72
C VAL A 82 18.70 8.95 -4.05
N PRO A 83 20.02 9.19 -3.82
CA PRO A 83 21.06 8.21 -4.12
C PRO A 83 20.66 6.80 -3.67
N LEU A 84 20.72 5.86 -4.62
CA LEU A 84 20.21 4.48 -4.57
C LEU A 84 20.57 3.69 -3.30
N THR A 85 21.57 4.12 -2.55
CA THR A 85 22.07 3.44 -1.36
C THR A 85 21.40 3.84 -0.04
N LEU A 86 20.56 4.89 0.03
CA LEU A 86 20.13 5.43 1.33
C LEU A 86 18.64 5.71 1.58
N ARG A 87 17.73 5.72 0.58
CA ARG A 87 16.30 5.99 0.86
C ARG A 87 15.36 5.28 -0.11
N GLN A 88 15.08 4.00 0.13
CA GLN A 88 13.96 3.30 -0.51
C GLN A 88 13.20 2.41 0.49
N GLY A 89 11.87 2.50 0.54
CA GLY A 89 11.01 1.96 1.62
C GLY A 89 10.07 3.03 2.20
N LEU A 90 9.28 2.73 3.24
CA LEU A 90 8.46 3.71 3.97
C LEU A 90 9.37 4.60 4.84
N TRP A 91 9.76 5.78 4.38
CA TRP A 91 10.57 6.72 5.18
C TRP A 91 9.71 7.84 5.73
N SER A 92 10.00 8.30 6.95
CA SER A 92 9.30 9.45 7.56
C SER A 92 10.28 10.23 8.42
N VAL A 93 10.50 11.50 8.07
CA VAL A 93 11.30 12.43 8.89
C VAL A 93 10.55 12.83 10.15
N THR A 94 9.21 12.80 10.10
CA THR A 94 8.37 13.06 11.26
C THR A 94 8.49 11.93 12.28
N ARG A 95 8.55 10.67 11.83
CA ARG A 95 8.80 9.49 12.69
C ARG A 95 10.11 9.61 13.44
N ASP A 96 11.20 9.94 12.73
CA ASP A 96 12.52 10.12 13.34
C ASP A 96 12.52 11.22 14.39
N PHE A 97 11.81 12.32 14.12
CA PHE A 97 11.66 13.42 15.06
C PHE A 97 10.91 12.99 16.34
N VAL A 98 9.76 12.32 16.17
CA VAL A 98 8.92 11.82 17.27
C VAL A 98 9.69 10.82 18.13
N LEU A 99 10.41 9.89 17.51
CA LEU A 99 11.23 8.91 18.22
C LEU A 99 12.50 9.50 18.85
N GLY A 100 13.04 10.57 18.27
CA GLY A 100 14.34 11.14 18.63
C GLY A 100 15.54 10.32 18.15
N TRP A 101 15.32 9.32 17.30
CA TRP A 101 16.36 8.49 16.67
C TRP A 101 15.89 8.01 15.30
N HIS A 102 16.84 7.64 14.46
CA HIS A 102 16.57 7.22 13.08
C HIS A 102 15.89 5.85 13.02
N SER A 103 14.67 5.78 12.50
CA SER A 103 13.82 4.60 12.46
C SER A 103 13.59 4.14 11.01
N PRO A 104 14.55 3.41 10.41
CA PRO A 104 14.39 2.92 9.04
C PRO A 104 13.33 1.81 8.98
N PRO A 105 12.65 1.67 7.82
CA PRO A 105 11.74 0.55 7.61
C PRO A 105 12.48 -0.79 7.66
N VAL A 106 11.79 -1.82 8.13
CA VAL A 106 12.29 -3.19 8.29
C VAL A 106 11.71 -4.07 7.20
N GLU A 107 12.52 -4.91 6.56
CA GLU A 107 12.03 -5.89 5.59
C GLU A 107 11.03 -6.85 6.25
N SER A 108 9.89 -7.09 5.60
CA SER A 108 8.89 -8.04 6.12
C SER A 108 9.30 -9.51 5.89
N GLY A 109 10.31 -9.76 5.05
CA GLY A 109 10.69 -11.08 4.57
C GLY A 109 9.87 -11.58 3.36
N ASP A 110 8.94 -10.75 2.88
CA ASP A 110 8.05 -11.09 1.76
C ASP A 110 8.23 -10.07 0.61
N MET A 111 7.78 -10.47 -0.58
CA MET A 111 7.71 -9.64 -1.78
C MET A 111 6.33 -9.73 -2.43
N ALA A 112 6.01 -8.77 -3.28
CA ALA A 112 4.80 -8.76 -4.10
C ALA A 112 5.13 -8.60 -5.58
N HIS A 113 4.47 -9.39 -6.41
CA HIS A 113 4.31 -9.11 -7.83
C HIS A 113 2.96 -8.42 -8.06
N ARG A 114 2.88 -7.47 -9.00
CA ARG A 114 1.59 -6.90 -9.44
C ARG A 114 1.49 -6.96 -10.94
N ALA A 115 0.31 -7.37 -11.39
CA ALA A 115 -0.13 -7.23 -12.76
C ALA A 115 -1.44 -6.46 -12.81
N THR A 116 -1.67 -5.79 -13.93
CA THR A 116 -2.91 -5.09 -14.23
C THR A 116 -3.40 -5.58 -15.57
N PHE A 117 -4.69 -5.91 -15.63
CA PHE A 117 -5.35 -6.43 -16.83
C PHE A 117 -6.43 -5.46 -17.27
N LYS A 118 -6.61 -5.29 -18.58
CA LYS A 118 -7.86 -4.74 -19.11
C LYS A 118 -8.91 -5.84 -19.18
N ARG A 119 -10.18 -5.45 -19.02
CA ARG A 119 -11.32 -6.37 -19.16
C ARG A 119 -11.25 -7.16 -20.46
N GLY A 120 -10.90 -6.50 -21.56
CA GLY A 120 -10.74 -7.13 -22.88
C GLY A 120 -9.67 -8.21 -22.92
N ASP A 121 -8.54 -8.02 -22.23
CA ASP A 121 -7.45 -9.01 -22.19
C ASP A 121 -7.91 -10.29 -21.49
N LEU A 122 -8.62 -10.15 -20.37
CA LEU A 122 -9.16 -11.29 -19.62
C LEU A 122 -10.26 -12.02 -20.38
N LEU A 123 -11.16 -11.30 -21.07
CA LEU A 123 -12.15 -11.91 -21.95
C LEU A 123 -11.50 -12.62 -23.15
N GLY A 124 -10.38 -12.10 -23.63
CA GLY A 124 -9.56 -12.73 -24.68
C GLY A 124 -8.98 -14.10 -24.30
N LEU A 125 -8.94 -14.44 -23.00
CA LEU A 125 -8.54 -15.77 -22.53
C LEU A 125 -9.59 -16.84 -22.87
N GLN A 126 -10.83 -16.43 -23.20
CA GLN A 126 -11.95 -17.33 -23.52
C GLN A 126 -12.21 -18.40 -22.45
N ASP A 127 -11.97 -18.07 -21.18
CA ASP A 127 -12.20 -18.94 -20.03
C ASP A 127 -13.45 -18.52 -19.25
N SER A 128 -14.47 -19.37 -19.29
CA SER A 128 -15.76 -19.13 -18.62
C SER A 128 -15.66 -18.93 -17.10
N GLN A 129 -14.66 -19.53 -16.43
CA GLN A 129 -14.48 -19.40 -14.99
C GLN A 129 -13.81 -18.07 -14.62
N VAL A 130 -12.93 -17.55 -15.50
CA VAL A 130 -12.37 -16.19 -15.35
C VAL A 130 -13.45 -15.15 -15.60
N GLU A 131 -14.31 -15.35 -16.60
CA GLU A 131 -15.44 -14.46 -16.85
C GLU A 131 -16.44 -14.44 -15.68
N GLU A 132 -16.79 -15.61 -15.13
CA GLU A 132 -17.64 -15.71 -13.94
C GLU A 132 -17.01 -14.95 -12.76
N LEU A 133 -15.70 -15.13 -12.54
CA LEU A 133 -14.96 -14.44 -11.49
C LEU A 133 -15.03 -12.91 -11.65
N MET A 134 -14.85 -12.41 -12.88
CA MET A 134 -14.95 -10.98 -13.18
C MET A 134 -16.33 -10.41 -12.92
N ASN A 135 -17.38 -11.17 -13.24
CA ASN A 135 -18.78 -10.76 -13.09
C ASN A 135 -19.24 -10.70 -11.62
N GLN A 136 -18.49 -11.30 -10.70
CA GLN A 136 -18.76 -11.15 -9.26
C GLN A 136 -18.50 -9.73 -8.76
N GLY A 137 -17.64 -8.96 -9.44
CA GLY A 137 -17.30 -7.58 -9.06
C GLY A 137 -16.70 -7.45 -7.66
N ALA A 138 -16.06 -8.51 -7.16
CA ALA A 138 -15.60 -8.61 -5.79
C ALA A 138 -14.07 -8.77 -5.70
N VAL A 139 -13.52 -8.43 -4.53
CA VAL A 139 -12.14 -8.79 -4.18
C VAL A 139 -12.09 -10.30 -3.94
N THR A 140 -11.21 -10.98 -4.66
CA THR A 140 -10.96 -12.42 -4.52
C THR A 140 -9.58 -12.65 -3.94
N CYS A 141 -9.51 -13.45 -2.87
CA CYS A 141 -8.26 -13.80 -2.21
C CYS A 141 -8.04 -15.33 -2.26
N TRP A 142 -6.88 -15.75 -2.77
CA TRP A 142 -6.41 -17.13 -2.65
C TRP A 142 -5.34 -17.19 -1.56
N MET A 143 -5.56 -18.03 -0.55
CA MET A 143 -4.65 -18.18 0.59
C MET A 143 -3.94 -19.53 0.53
N GLY A 144 -2.62 -19.53 0.64
CA GLY A 144 -1.83 -20.76 0.67
C GLY A 144 -0.62 -20.67 1.61
N PRO A 145 0.14 -21.77 1.76
CA PRO A 145 1.32 -21.77 2.62
C PRO A 145 2.40 -20.81 2.09
N ASN A 146 2.77 -19.83 2.92
CA ASN A 146 3.83 -18.84 2.65
C ASN A 146 3.63 -17.98 1.39
N ARG A 147 2.43 -17.96 0.81
CA ARG A 147 2.08 -17.15 -0.36
C ARG A 147 0.58 -16.96 -0.47
N HIS A 148 0.15 -15.87 -1.09
CA HIS A 148 -1.27 -15.59 -1.35
C HIS A 148 -1.43 -14.69 -2.57
N ALA A 149 -2.62 -14.68 -3.16
CA ALA A 149 -2.96 -13.86 -4.31
C ALA A 149 -4.23 -13.06 -4.04
N VAL A 150 -4.29 -11.83 -4.54
CA VAL A 150 -5.43 -10.93 -4.39
C VAL A 150 -5.78 -10.37 -5.76
N PHE A 151 -7.01 -10.58 -6.20
CA PHE A 151 -7.53 -10.10 -7.47
C PHE A 151 -8.75 -9.21 -7.24
N TYR A 152 -8.81 -8.04 -7.86
CA TYR A 152 -9.93 -7.13 -7.66
C TYR A 152 -10.15 -6.18 -8.85
N PRO A 153 -11.40 -5.78 -9.12
CA PRO A 153 -11.70 -4.79 -10.15
C PRO A 153 -11.24 -3.39 -9.73
N THR A 154 -10.85 -2.58 -10.70
CA THR A 154 -10.70 -1.13 -10.59
C THR A 154 -11.43 -0.47 -11.76
N ASP A 155 -11.56 0.86 -11.75
CA ASP A 155 -12.18 1.63 -12.84
C ASP A 155 -13.59 1.12 -13.20
N GLY A 156 -14.41 0.80 -12.19
CA GLY A 156 -15.77 0.27 -12.41
C GLY A 156 -15.83 -1.13 -13.03
N GLY A 157 -14.70 -1.87 -13.09
CA GLY A 157 -14.63 -3.20 -13.68
C GLY A 157 -14.06 -3.24 -15.10
N ASP A 158 -13.55 -2.11 -15.62
CA ASP A 158 -12.84 -2.04 -16.90
C ASP A 158 -11.37 -2.46 -16.79
N SER A 159 -10.80 -2.36 -15.59
CA SER A 159 -9.45 -2.82 -15.26
C SER A 159 -9.49 -3.76 -14.06
N TYR A 160 -8.49 -4.64 -13.93
CA TYR A 160 -8.35 -5.54 -12.79
C TYR A 160 -6.90 -5.58 -12.32
N ASN A 161 -6.69 -5.58 -11.01
CA ASN A 161 -5.39 -5.77 -10.41
C ASN A 161 -5.26 -7.19 -9.86
N LEU A 162 -4.10 -7.80 -10.09
CA LEU A 162 -3.67 -9.04 -9.46
C LEU A 162 -2.38 -8.76 -8.68
N VAL A 163 -2.38 -9.07 -7.39
CA VAL A 163 -1.21 -8.97 -6.52
C VAL A 163 -0.86 -10.36 -6.00
N LEU A 164 0.37 -10.79 -6.24
CA LEU A 164 0.88 -12.11 -5.84
C LEU A 164 1.96 -11.94 -4.79
N LEU A 165 1.72 -12.39 -3.56
CA LEU A 165 2.64 -12.25 -2.45
C LEU A 165 3.31 -13.59 -2.15
N SER A 166 4.62 -13.58 -1.94
CA SER A 166 5.44 -14.74 -1.58
C SER A 166 6.64 -14.34 -0.74
N ALA A 167 7.37 -15.31 -0.19
CA ALA A 167 8.67 -15.05 0.44
C ALA A 167 9.60 -14.27 -0.50
N ASN A 168 10.32 -13.29 0.05
CA ASN A 168 11.27 -12.47 -0.68
C ASN A 168 12.49 -13.30 -1.13
N ASP A 169 12.89 -13.13 -2.38
CA ASP A 169 14.11 -13.70 -2.95
C ASP A 169 15.05 -12.66 -3.59
N MET A 170 14.71 -11.37 -3.48
CA MET A 170 15.52 -10.31 -4.07
C MET A 170 16.83 -10.12 -3.29
N PRO A 171 17.93 -9.77 -3.99
CA PRO A 171 19.21 -9.48 -3.37
C PRO A 171 19.12 -8.40 -2.28
N GLN A 172 20.13 -8.38 -1.40
CA GLN A 172 20.27 -7.30 -0.43
C GLN A 172 20.45 -5.96 -1.14
N GLY A 173 19.74 -4.92 -0.68
CA GLY A 173 19.79 -3.58 -1.29
C GLY A 173 19.00 -3.44 -2.60
N VAL A 174 18.36 -4.52 -3.09
CA VAL A 174 17.38 -4.44 -4.18
C VAL A 174 15.98 -4.41 -3.57
N HIS A 175 15.19 -3.42 -3.97
CA HIS A 175 13.85 -3.17 -3.43
C HIS A 175 12.76 -3.29 -4.49
N GLU A 176 13.12 -3.11 -5.76
CA GLU A 176 12.26 -3.24 -6.93
C GLU A 176 13.09 -3.80 -8.09
N GLU A 177 12.54 -4.76 -8.83
CA GLU A 177 13.10 -5.19 -10.11
C GLU A 177 12.00 -5.73 -11.04
N ILE A 178 12.34 -5.85 -12.33
CA ILE A 178 11.52 -6.58 -13.29
C ILE A 178 11.53 -8.05 -12.88
N GLY A 179 10.37 -8.59 -12.58
CA GLY A 179 10.22 -9.99 -12.16
C GLY A 179 10.32 -10.95 -13.35
N ASN A 180 10.88 -12.13 -13.09
CA ASN A 180 10.86 -13.23 -14.03
C ASN A 180 9.46 -13.89 -14.01
N THR A 181 8.78 -13.88 -15.15
CA THR A 181 7.42 -14.42 -15.28
C THR A 181 7.37 -15.94 -15.10
N ASP A 182 8.42 -16.66 -15.45
CA ASP A 182 8.47 -18.13 -15.32
C ASP A 182 8.64 -18.53 -13.86
N ASP A 183 9.53 -17.84 -13.13
CA ASP A 183 9.69 -18.03 -11.68
C ASP A 183 8.41 -17.67 -10.92
N MET A 184 7.70 -16.64 -11.37
CA MET A 184 6.38 -16.28 -10.84
C MET A 184 5.37 -17.40 -11.10
N LYS A 185 5.26 -17.90 -12.34
CA LYS A 185 4.33 -18.99 -12.71
C LYS A 185 4.58 -20.24 -11.87
N LEU A 186 5.85 -20.64 -11.71
CA LEU A 186 6.24 -21.82 -10.94
C LEU A 186 5.79 -21.74 -9.47
N ARG A 187 5.83 -20.54 -8.84
CA ARG A 187 5.40 -20.35 -7.43
C ARG A 187 3.92 -20.64 -7.20
N PHE A 188 3.10 -20.44 -8.22
CA PHE A 188 1.65 -20.62 -8.17
C PHE A 188 1.21 -21.88 -8.93
N GLU A 189 2.13 -22.79 -9.24
CA GLU A 189 1.81 -24.09 -9.82
C GLU A 189 0.86 -24.87 -8.89
N GLY A 190 -0.15 -25.51 -9.49
CA GLY A 190 -1.15 -26.31 -8.78
C GLY A 190 -2.16 -25.50 -7.95
N TRP A 191 -2.16 -24.16 -8.07
CA TRP A 191 -3.22 -23.31 -7.50
C TRP A 191 -4.50 -23.38 -8.33
N ASP A 192 -5.51 -22.63 -7.90
CA ASP A 192 -6.78 -22.46 -8.60
C ASP A 192 -6.57 -22.19 -10.11
N THR A 193 -7.29 -22.92 -10.95
CA THR A 193 -7.15 -22.88 -12.40
C THR A 193 -7.43 -21.49 -12.97
N ARG A 194 -8.33 -20.70 -12.35
CA ARG A 194 -8.60 -19.32 -12.76
C ARG A 194 -7.38 -18.43 -12.55
N LEU A 195 -6.73 -18.59 -11.39
CA LEU A 195 -5.51 -17.85 -11.07
C LEU A 195 -4.37 -18.22 -12.02
N ILE A 196 -4.13 -19.53 -12.24
CA ILE A 196 -3.09 -20.00 -13.16
C ILE A 196 -3.31 -19.46 -14.58
N THR A 197 -4.56 -19.45 -15.05
CA THR A 197 -4.93 -18.96 -16.40
C THR A 197 -4.60 -17.47 -16.53
N MET A 198 -4.96 -16.65 -15.55
CA MET A 198 -4.60 -15.23 -15.53
C MET A 198 -3.09 -15.02 -15.46
N ILE A 199 -2.39 -15.71 -14.56
CA ILE A 199 -0.93 -15.61 -14.40
C ILE A 199 -0.19 -15.99 -15.69
N SER A 200 -0.70 -16.99 -16.42
CA SER A 200 -0.08 -17.47 -17.67
C SER A 200 -0.08 -16.41 -18.77
N SER A 201 -1.04 -15.48 -18.76
CA SER A 201 -1.17 -14.39 -19.72
C SER A 201 -0.28 -13.17 -19.43
N ILE A 202 0.36 -13.11 -18.26
CA ILE A 202 1.23 -12.00 -17.87
C ILE A 202 2.55 -12.07 -18.66
N SER A 203 2.83 -11.03 -19.44
CA SER A 203 4.07 -10.87 -20.20
C SER A 203 5.14 -10.07 -19.45
N HIS A 204 4.72 -9.15 -18.57
CA HIS A 204 5.60 -8.31 -17.78
C HIS A 204 5.07 -8.18 -16.37
N VAL A 205 5.98 -8.27 -15.39
CA VAL A 205 5.63 -8.12 -13.99
C VAL A 205 6.72 -7.36 -13.27
N LEU A 206 6.32 -6.44 -12.41
CA LEU A 206 7.23 -5.82 -11.45
C LEU A 206 7.13 -6.58 -10.14
N LYS A 207 8.27 -6.76 -9.48
CA LYS A 207 8.31 -7.28 -8.11
C LYS A 207 8.92 -6.27 -7.16
N TRP A 208 8.29 -6.11 -6.00
CA TRP A 208 8.73 -5.19 -4.95
C TRP A 208 8.90 -5.91 -3.63
N LYS A 209 9.94 -5.53 -2.90
CA LYS A 209 10.16 -6.00 -1.55
C LYS A 209 9.23 -5.26 -0.60
N LEU A 210 8.68 -5.96 0.38
CA LEU A 210 7.74 -5.38 1.33
C LEU A 210 8.44 -4.97 2.62
N PHE A 211 8.08 -3.80 3.11
CA PHE A 211 8.71 -3.13 4.27
C PHE A 211 7.67 -2.75 5.29
N HIS A 212 8.03 -2.86 6.57
CA HIS A 212 7.22 -2.38 7.66
C HIS A 212 7.92 -1.53 8.69
N HIS A 213 7.12 -0.77 9.42
CA HIS A 213 7.52 -0.17 10.67
C HIS A 213 6.97 -0.99 11.82
N LYS A 214 7.74 -1.04 12.91
CA LYS A 214 7.17 -1.45 14.20
C LYS A 214 6.20 -0.37 14.66
N GLU A 215 5.12 -0.82 15.27
CA GLU A 215 4.16 0.07 15.93
C GLU A 215 4.89 0.95 16.95
N LEU A 216 4.53 2.24 16.96
CA LEU A 216 5.07 3.22 17.89
C LEU A 216 4.37 3.10 19.24
N SER A 217 5.15 3.14 20.32
CA SER A 217 4.60 3.29 21.67
C SER A 217 4.03 4.69 21.91
N GLU A 218 4.62 5.70 21.26
CA GLU A 218 4.19 7.11 21.32
C GLU A 218 4.25 7.71 19.91
N TRP A 219 3.17 8.38 19.52
CA TRP A 219 3.03 8.93 18.17
C TRP A 219 3.17 10.46 18.17
N THR A 220 3.29 11.06 19.34
CA THR A 220 3.40 12.50 19.54
C THR A 220 4.70 12.86 20.21
N LYS A 221 5.28 13.98 19.81
CA LYS A 221 6.33 14.66 20.57
C LYS A 221 6.09 16.16 20.46
N LEU A 222 5.87 16.80 21.59
CA LEU A 222 5.45 18.21 21.65
C LEU A 222 4.18 18.40 20.80
N ARG A 223 4.22 19.30 19.81
CA ARG A 223 3.12 19.56 18.87
C ARG A 223 3.31 18.88 17.51
N CYS A 224 4.13 17.84 17.44
CA CYS A 224 4.33 17.02 16.25
C CYS A 224 3.69 15.65 16.45
N LEU A 225 2.91 15.19 15.48
CA LEU A 225 2.25 13.87 15.47
C LEU A 225 2.67 13.09 14.22
N GLU A 226 3.08 11.84 14.40
CA GLU A 226 3.32 10.89 13.29
C GLU A 226 2.09 10.04 13.03
N THR A 227 1.75 9.81 11.76
CA THR A 227 0.67 8.88 11.36
C THR A 227 1.23 7.54 10.90
N HIS A 228 0.44 6.48 11.05
CA HIS A 228 0.90 5.13 10.69
C HIS A 228 0.97 4.92 9.18
N ALA A 229 2.15 4.49 8.74
CA ALA A 229 2.34 3.92 7.42
C ALA A 229 1.91 2.44 7.45
N ILE A 230 0.69 2.17 6.96
CA ILE A 230 0.13 0.81 6.91
C ILE A 230 0.63 0.10 5.65
N LEU A 231 1.14 -1.13 5.80
CA LEU A 231 1.44 -1.98 4.65
C LEU A 231 0.14 -2.39 3.97
N LEU A 232 0.26 -2.72 2.68
CA LEU A 232 -0.72 -3.47 1.89
C LEU A 232 -1.18 -4.83 2.50
N TYR A 233 -0.72 -5.22 3.70
CA TYR A 233 -1.03 -6.46 4.43
C TYR A 233 -2.34 -6.45 5.22
N LEU A 234 -3.33 -5.63 4.90
CA LEU A 234 -4.67 -5.83 5.50
C LEU A 234 -5.32 -7.18 5.11
N ILE A 235 -4.62 -8.03 4.32
CA ILE A 235 -4.98 -9.43 4.02
C ILE A 235 -4.04 -10.46 4.69
N LYS A 236 -3.10 -10.07 5.58
CA LYS A 236 -2.61 -10.99 6.63
C LYS A 236 -3.53 -10.84 7.84
N LEU A 237 -4.58 -11.64 7.89
CA LEU A 237 -5.26 -11.98 9.15
C LEU A 237 -4.31 -12.82 10.02
N LYS A 238 -3.23 -12.22 10.53
CA LYS A 238 -2.72 -12.56 11.86
C LYS A 238 -3.38 -11.61 12.85
N VAL A 239 -4.72 -11.57 12.85
CA VAL A 239 -5.44 -11.08 14.01
C VAL A 239 -5.37 -12.23 15.02
N PRO A 240 -4.69 -12.07 16.15
CA PRO A 240 -4.80 -13.06 17.22
C PRO A 240 -6.28 -13.20 17.57
N LEU A 241 -6.79 -14.43 17.66
CA LEU A 241 -8.17 -14.75 18.04
C LEU A 241 -8.67 -14.06 19.33
N TRP A 242 -7.78 -13.48 20.14
CA TRP A 242 -8.13 -12.73 21.34
C TRP A 242 -8.62 -11.29 21.07
N LEU A 243 -8.27 -10.66 19.94
CA LEU A 243 -8.73 -9.29 19.61
C LEU A 243 -10.20 -9.24 19.16
N LEU A 244 -10.73 -10.34 18.61
CA LEU A 244 -12.17 -10.48 18.29
C LEU A 244 -13.06 -10.66 19.52
N LYS A 245 -12.48 -10.94 20.71
CA LYS A 245 -13.24 -11.09 21.95
C LYS A 245 -13.51 -9.78 22.69
N MET A 246 -12.80 -8.69 22.38
CA MET A 246 -13.00 -7.39 23.04
C MET A 246 -14.05 -6.49 22.37
N ALA A 247 -14.65 -6.92 21.26
CA ALA A 247 -15.75 -6.22 20.60
C ALA A 247 -17.15 -6.79 20.93
N LEU A 248 -17.23 -7.75 21.86
CA LEU A 248 -18.49 -8.36 22.33
C LEU A 248 -18.55 -8.53 23.86
N SER A 249 -17.98 -7.58 24.60
CA SER A 249 -18.26 -7.39 26.03
C SER A 249 -18.44 -5.92 26.35
#